data_AF-A0A8T0DWK5-F1
#
_entry.id   AF-A0A8T0DWK5-F1
#
_cell.length_a   1.000
_cell.length_b   1.000
_cell.length_c   1.000
_cell.angle_alpha   90.00
_cell.angle_beta   90.00
_cell.angle_gamma   90.00
#
_symmetry.space_group_name_H-M   'P 1'
#
loop_
_entity.id
_entity.type
_entity.pdbx_description
1 polymer ?
#
loop_
_entity_poly.entity_id
_entity_poly.type
_entity_poly.pdbx_seq_one_letter_code
_entity_poly.pdbx_strand_id
1 'polypeptide(L)'
;MEDSFRDLDNDPAREGQPGLDDAVWDRLCKYRWRKLEKELEVKNMALKLADINAFVQRREDELKLIRMRREALTLDLSNLLRDYHYDQTNLELQLLTKQGQVEIEVPEGQLVHDYGDALLISRERVEELNTHIITLGGSKVAHMLKNKEFKKRFYHLEWELRQMLMHYEDLQAKLADIRKFNITREVQKYLQTNDYDGLINAQIVTIEQTINLMRQTHARTMAQKSKRLRRYKVQQTEKLKAENNARKIDLQELNVSLHETRFIHDQNRCTGTQHTEGTPRYKLLLQQQRLMQMANEQARELKAIRAEIMRIKANRPNSIPY
;
A
#
# COMPACT_ATOMS: atom_id res chain seq x y z
N MET A 1 -82.00 46.01 -81.14
CA MET A 1 -80.86 46.29 -80.25
C MET A 1 -80.66 47.79 -80.09
N GLU A 2 -80.71 48.60 -81.15
CA GLU A 2 -80.58 50.06 -81.04
C GLU A 2 -81.67 50.72 -80.16
N ASP A 3 -82.92 50.27 -80.23
CA ASP A 3 -84.02 50.83 -79.41
C ASP A 3 -83.83 50.55 -77.90
N SER A 4 -83.36 49.34 -77.53
CA SER A 4 -83.06 49.00 -76.14
C SER A 4 -81.87 49.76 -75.55
N PHE A 5 -80.97 50.29 -76.40
CA PHE A 5 -79.86 51.13 -75.96
C PHE A 5 -80.27 52.61 -75.79
N ARG A 6 -81.25 53.09 -76.56
CA ARG A 6 -81.83 54.44 -76.39
C ARG A 6 -82.59 54.58 -75.07
N ASP A 7 -83.28 53.53 -74.63
CA ASP A 7 -83.96 53.51 -73.33
C ASP A 7 -82.99 53.58 -72.14
N LEU A 8 -81.76 53.05 -72.29
CA LEU A 8 -80.71 53.11 -71.27
C LEU A 8 -79.99 54.47 -71.19
N ASP A 9 -80.08 55.27 -72.26
CA ASP A 9 -79.53 56.63 -72.33
C ASP A 9 -80.50 57.67 -71.78
N ASN A 10 -81.77 57.32 -71.63
CA ASN A 10 -82.79 58.06 -70.90
C ASN A 10 -82.64 57.84 -69.38
N ASP A 11 -81.41 58.04 -68.90
CA ASP A 11 -81.05 57.88 -67.50
C ASP A 11 -81.64 59.07 -66.70
N PRO A 12 -82.50 58.87 -65.69
CA PRO A 12 -83.06 59.97 -64.89
C PRO A 12 -81.98 60.79 -64.15
N ALA A 13 -80.74 60.30 -64.13
CA ALA A 13 -79.57 61.05 -63.68
C ALA A 13 -79.20 62.25 -64.57
N ARG A 14 -79.65 62.32 -65.83
CA ARG A 14 -79.44 63.48 -66.71
C ARG A 14 -80.18 64.72 -66.20
N GLU A 15 -81.36 64.55 -65.58
CA GLU A 15 -82.12 65.64 -64.98
C GLU A 15 -81.49 66.17 -63.67
N GLY A 16 -80.58 65.40 -63.06
CA GLY A 16 -79.93 65.72 -61.77
C GLY A 16 -78.54 66.36 -61.86
N GLN A 17 -78.00 66.62 -63.06
CA GLN A 17 -76.64 67.14 -63.24
C GLN A 17 -76.64 68.51 -63.96
N PRO A 18 -76.62 69.63 -63.23
CA PRO A 18 -76.61 70.95 -63.85
C PRO A 18 -75.21 71.30 -64.40
N GLY A 19 -75.14 71.59 -65.71
CA GLY A 19 -73.99 72.26 -66.35
C GLY A 19 -73.11 71.44 -67.28
N LEU A 20 -73.52 70.22 -67.68
CA LEU A 20 -72.77 69.43 -68.65
C LEU A 20 -73.21 69.78 -70.09
N ASP A 21 -72.25 70.08 -70.97
CA ASP A 21 -72.47 70.36 -72.39
C ASP A 21 -73.02 69.12 -73.12
N ASP A 22 -74.04 69.28 -73.97
CA ASP A 22 -74.73 68.19 -74.66
C ASP A 22 -73.76 67.37 -75.54
N ALA A 23 -72.72 68.00 -76.10
CA ALA A 23 -71.70 67.32 -76.88
C ALA A 23 -70.85 66.35 -76.03
N VAL A 24 -70.63 66.66 -74.75
CA VAL A 24 -69.90 65.79 -73.82
C VAL A 24 -70.78 64.61 -73.40
N TRP A 25 -72.09 64.83 -73.21
CA TRP A 25 -73.06 63.79 -72.90
C TRP A 25 -73.20 62.77 -74.04
N ASP A 26 -73.35 63.23 -75.29
CA ASP A 26 -73.40 62.35 -76.46
C ASP A 26 -72.13 61.51 -76.61
N ARG A 27 -70.97 62.09 -76.29
CA ARG A 27 -69.70 61.37 -76.31
C ARG A 27 -69.65 60.32 -75.21
N LEU A 28 -70.16 60.62 -74.02
CA LEU A 28 -70.26 59.69 -72.89
C LEU A 28 -71.18 58.50 -73.21
N CYS A 29 -72.37 58.76 -73.74
CA CYS A 29 -73.31 57.72 -74.19
C CYS A 29 -72.67 56.79 -75.24
N LYS A 30 -72.01 57.35 -76.25
CA LYS A 30 -71.25 56.56 -77.24
C LYS A 30 -70.17 55.69 -76.61
N TYR A 31 -69.43 56.19 -75.62
CA TYR A 31 -68.44 55.38 -74.90
C TYR A 31 -69.09 54.30 -74.02
N ARG A 32 -70.23 54.59 -73.38
CA ARG A 32 -71.01 53.63 -72.58
C ARG A 32 -71.52 52.49 -73.46
N TRP A 33 -72.04 52.79 -74.65
CA TRP A 33 -72.47 51.77 -75.60
C TRP A 33 -71.31 50.89 -76.06
N ARG A 34 -70.19 51.50 -76.48
CA ARG A 34 -68.98 50.74 -76.84
C ARG A 34 -68.48 49.87 -75.69
N LYS A 35 -68.57 50.35 -74.45
CA LYS A 35 -68.23 49.57 -73.26
C LYS A 35 -69.16 48.38 -73.10
N LEU A 36 -70.48 48.58 -73.15
CA LEU A 36 -71.47 47.51 -73.02
C LEU A 36 -71.34 46.45 -74.13
N GLU A 37 -71.14 46.87 -75.37
CA GLU A 37 -70.90 45.98 -76.50
C GLU A 37 -69.65 45.12 -76.25
N LYS A 38 -68.55 45.74 -75.82
CA LYS A 38 -67.31 45.02 -75.49
C LYS A 38 -67.47 44.11 -74.27
N GLU A 39 -68.20 44.53 -73.25
CA GLU A 39 -68.50 43.67 -72.10
C GLU A 39 -69.35 42.45 -72.50
N LEU A 40 -70.31 42.60 -73.40
CA LEU A 40 -71.11 41.50 -73.93
C LEU A 40 -70.26 40.56 -74.79
N GLU A 41 -69.40 41.11 -75.66
CA GLU A 41 -68.42 40.32 -76.42
C GLU A 41 -67.51 39.51 -75.49
N VAL A 42 -66.98 40.13 -74.44
CA VAL A 42 -66.13 39.46 -73.43
C VAL A 42 -66.90 38.37 -72.71
N LYS A 43 -68.15 38.61 -72.30
CA LYS A 43 -69.01 37.59 -71.67
C LYS A 43 -69.25 36.40 -72.60
N ASN A 44 -69.59 36.66 -73.87
CA ASN A 44 -69.81 35.60 -74.85
C ASN A 44 -68.53 34.81 -75.14
N MET A 45 -67.38 35.48 -75.22
CA MET A 45 -66.09 34.81 -75.38
C MET A 45 -65.73 33.99 -74.14
N ALA A 46 -65.99 34.51 -72.94
CA ALA A 46 -65.76 33.78 -71.68
C ALA A 46 -66.60 32.51 -71.59
N LEU A 47 -67.88 32.55 -72.01
CA LEU A 47 -68.73 31.35 -72.09
C LEU A 47 -68.19 30.32 -73.09
N LYS A 48 -67.82 30.76 -74.29
CA LYS A 48 -67.20 29.87 -75.29
C LYS A 48 -65.90 29.25 -74.79
N LEU A 49 -65.06 30.03 -74.12
CA LEU A 49 -63.83 29.53 -73.51
C LEU A 49 -64.11 28.52 -72.40
N ALA A 50 -65.13 28.76 -71.57
CA ALA A 50 -65.54 27.81 -70.53
C ALA A 50 -66.00 26.47 -71.15
N ASP A 51 -66.81 26.50 -72.21
CA ASP A 51 -67.26 25.30 -72.93
C ASP A 51 -66.10 24.52 -73.54
N ILE A 52 -65.17 25.23 -74.20
CA ILE A 52 -63.96 24.62 -74.79
C ILE A 52 -63.09 24.01 -73.68
N ASN A 53 -62.87 24.72 -72.58
CA ASN A 53 -62.08 24.20 -71.46
C ASN A 53 -62.73 22.97 -70.83
N ALA A 54 -64.05 22.96 -70.64
CA ALA A 54 -64.78 21.79 -70.15
C ALA A 54 -64.69 20.60 -71.11
N PHE A 55 -64.69 20.84 -72.42
CA PHE A 55 -64.45 19.79 -73.41
C PHE A 55 -63.02 19.24 -73.36
N VAL A 56 -62.02 20.13 -73.29
CA VAL A 56 -60.61 19.75 -73.18
C VAL A 56 -60.36 18.92 -71.93
N GLN A 57 -60.86 19.36 -70.77
CA GLN A 57 -60.72 18.61 -69.51
C GLN A 57 -61.32 17.20 -69.60
N ARG A 58 -62.53 17.06 -70.16
CA ARG A 58 -63.12 15.73 -70.38
C ARG A 58 -62.24 14.83 -71.25
N ARG A 59 -61.67 15.37 -72.34
CA ARG A 59 -60.76 14.61 -73.21
C ARG A 59 -59.44 14.25 -72.54
N GLU A 60 -58.90 15.14 -71.71
CA GLU A 60 -57.71 14.86 -70.92
C GLU A 60 -57.95 13.73 -69.90
N ASP A 61 -59.11 13.71 -69.25
CA ASP A 61 -59.44 12.66 -68.28
C ASP A 61 -59.70 11.30 -68.95
N GLU A 62 -60.40 11.28 -70.09
CA GLU A 62 -60.53 10.08 -70.93
C GLU A 62 -59.16 9.55 -71.37
N LEU A 63 -58.26 10.44 -71.80
CA LEU A 63 -56.91 10.08 -72.21
C LEU A 63 -56.09 9.50 -71.05
N LYS A 64 -56.20 10.08 -69.84
CA LYS A 64 -55.56 9.53 -68.62
C LYS A 64 -56.07 8.12 -68.33
N LEU A 65 -57.39 7.90 -68.38
CA LEU A 65 -57.98 6.59 -68.12
C LEU A 65 -57.50 5.54 -69.12
N ILE A 66 -57.46 5.88 -70.41
CA ILE A 66 -56.97 4.98 -71.46
C ILE A 66 -55.48 4.68 -71.27
N ARG A 67 -54.66 5.68 -70.91
CA ARG A 67 -53.23 5.48 -70.62
C ARG A 67 -53.02 4.54 -69.43
N MET A 68 -53.74 4.73 -68.33
CA MET A 68 -53.67 3.83 -67.17
C MET A 68 -54.06 2.40 -67.54
N ARG A 69 -55.15 2.23 -68.32
CA ARG A 69 -55.57 0.90 -68.78
C ARG A 69 -54.51 0.25 -69.67
N ARG A 70 -53.92 1.02 -70.59
CA ARG A 70 -52.84 0.54 -71.45
C ARG A 70 -51.63 0.10 -70.62
N GLU A 71 -51.24 0.88 -69.63
CA GLU A 71 -50.11 0.57 -68.74
C GLU A 71 -50.36 -0.72 -67.93
N ALA A 72 -51.56 -0.89 -67.38
CA ALA A 72 -51.96 -2.13 -66.72
C ALA A 72 -51.87 -3.33 -67.67
N LEU A 73 -52.44 -3.23 -68.88
CA LEU A 73 -52.37 -4.30 -69.88
C LEU A 73 -50.94 -4.63 -70.31
N THR A 74 -50.06 -3.62 -70.42
CA THR A 74 -48.65 -3.87 -70.75
C THR A 74 -47.92 -4.61 -69.62
N LEU A 75 -48.24 -4.30 -68.36
CA LEU A 75 -47.69 -5.01 -67.22
C LEU A 75 -48.17 -6.46 -67.19
N ASP A 76 -49.47 -6.69 -67.37
CA ASP A 76 -50.06 -8.02 -67.41
C ASP A 76 -49.45 -8.88 -68.54
N LEU A 77 -49.27 -8.29 -69.73
CA LEU A 77 -48.59 -8.97 -70.83
C LEU A 77 -47.13 -9.31 -70.49
N SER A 78 -46.41 -8.40 -69.84
CA SER A 78 -45.01 -8.65 -69.45
C SER A 78 -44.89 -9.78 -68.42
N ASN A 79 -45.81 -9.84 -67.46
CA ASN A 79 -45.88 -10.92 -66.49
C ASN A 79 -46.21 -12.25 -67.17
N LEU A 80 -47.23 -12.27 -68.03
CA LEU A 80 -47.60 -13.48 -68.76
C LEU A 80 -46.46 -14.00 -69.65
N LEU A 81 -45.73 -13.11 -70.32
CA LEU A 81 -44.56 -13.51 -71.12
C LEU A 81 -43.45 -14.08 -70.24
N ARG A 82 -43.19 -13.47 -69.08
CA ARG A 82 -42.21 -13.98 -68.12
C ARG A 82 -42.60 -15.37 -67.64
N ASP A 83 -43.86 -15.55 -67.27
CA ASP A 83 -44.37 -16.83 -66.77
C ASP A 83 -44.36 -17.89 -67.89
N TYR A 84 -44.73 -17.52 -69.13
CA TYR A 84 -44.59 -18.39 -70.31
C TYR A 84 -43.13 -18.83 -70.56
N HIS A 85 -42.19 -17.88 -70.49
CA HIS A 85 -40.76 -18.19 -70.66
C HIS A 85 -40.23 -19.05 -69.51
N TYR A 86 -40.69 -18.80 -68.29
CA TYR A 86 -40.37 -19.61 -67.14
C TYR A 86 -40.87 -21.03 -67.36
N ASP A 87 -42.15 -21.22 -67.70
CA ASP A 87 -42.74 -22.55 -67.92
C ASP A 87 -42.08 -23.30 -69.08
N GLN A 88 -41.69 -22.59 -70.15
CA GLN A 88 -40.97 -23.20 -71.28
C GLN A 88 -39.55 -23.67 -70.91
N THR A 89 -38.91 -23.00 -69.94
CA THR A 89 -37.53 -23.30 -69.51
C THR A 89 -37.47 -24.10 -68.20
N ASN A 90 -38.59 -24.20 -67.49
CA ASN A 90 -38.73 -24.92 -66.24
C ASN A 90 -38.73 -26.43 -66.53
N LEU A 91 -37.52 -26.99 -66.52
CA LEU A 91 -37.29 -28.40 -66.72
C LEU A 91 -37.02 -29.06 -65.37
N GLU A 92 -37.85 -30.02 -65.01
CA GLU A 92 -37.60 -30.85 -63.83
C GLU A 92 -36.41 -31.78 -64.12
N LEU A 93 -35.30 -31.54 -63.42
CA LEU A 93 -34.09 -32.33 -63.52
C LEU A 93 -33.91 -33.16 -62.26
N GLN A 94 -33.95 -34.49 -62.40
CA GLN A 94 -33.61 -35.40 -61.31
C GLN A 94 -32.08 -35.59 -61.24
N LEU A 95 -31.47 -35.08 -60.18
CA LEU A 95 -30.03 -35.23 -59.92
C LEU A 95 -29.79 -36.36 -58.92
N LEU A 96 -28.93 -37.30 -59.27
CA LEU A 96 -28.48 -38.37 -58.37
C LEU A 96 -27.20 -37.92 -57.66
N THR A 97 -27.33 -37.42 -56.43
CA THR A 97 -26.20 -37.00 -55.58
C THR A 97 -25.95 -38.02 -54.48
N LYS A 98 -24.72 -38.07 -53.95
CA LYS A 98 -24.38 -38.93 -52.81
C LYS A 98 -24.83 -38.29 -51.50
N GLN A 99 -25.16 -39.11 -50.51
CA GLN A 99 -25.45 -38.64 -49.15
C GLN A 99 -24.24 -37.83 -48.61
N GLY A 100 -24.51 -36.65 -48.07
CA GLY A 100 -23.49 -35.69 -47.62
C GLY A 100 -23.14 -34.58 -48.63
N GLN A 101 -23.72 -34.60 -49.84
CA GLN A 101 -23.64 -33.49 -50.80
C GLN A 101 -24.91 -32.61 -50.81
N VAL A 102 -25.87 -32.95 -49.95
CA VAL A 102 -27.13 -32.22 -49.75
C VAL A 102 -27.09 -31.70 -48.32
N GLU A 103 -26.83 -30.40 -48.19
CA GLU A 103 -26.77 -29.68 -46.91
C GLU A 103 -28.06 -28.90 -46.72
N ILE A 104 -29.16 -29.63 -46.48
CA ILE A 104 -30.46 -29.02 -46.17
C ILE A 104 -30.76 -29.30 -44.71
N GLU A 105 -31.21 -28.29 -43.99
CA GLU A 105 -31.68 -28.44 -42.62
C GLU A 105 -33.01 -29.20 -42.64
N VAL A 106 -32.96 -30.48 -42.26
CA VAL A 106 -34.15 -31.34 -42.18
C VAL A 106 -34.54 -31.47 -40.71
N PRO A 107 -35.80 -31.17 -40.35
CA PRO A 107 -36.33 -31.50 -39.03
C PRO A 107 -36.16 -33.01 -38.75
N GLU A 108 -35.73 -33.35 -37.54
CA GLU A 108 -35.47 -34.75 -37.16
C GLU A 108 -36.71 -35.64 -37.43
N GLY A 109 -36.52 -36.69 -38.23
CA GLY A 109 -37.55 -37.72 -38.49
C GLY A 109 -38.44 -37.50 -39.71
N GLN A 110 -38.25 -36.43 -40.49
CA GLN A 110 -38.94 -36.23 -41.78
C GLN A 110 -38.02 -36.50 -42.98
N LEU A 111 -38.59 -37.02 -44.07
CA LEU A 111 -37.93 -37.02 -45.37
C LEU A 111 -38.11 -35.63 -46.01
N VAL A 112 -37.07 -35.16 -46.69
CA VAL A 112 -37.14 -33.91 -47.48
C VAL A 112 -38.05 -34.15 -48.67
N HIS A 113 -39.22 -33.53 -48.65
CA HIS A 113 -40.17 -33.57 -49.76
C HIS A 113 -40.11 -32.32 -50.63
N ASP A 114 -39.56 -31.22 -50.11
CA ASP A 114 -39.48 -29.94 -50.79
C ASP A 114 -38.02 -29.44 -50.79
N TYR A 115 -37.53 -29.14 -51.99
CA TYR A 115 -36.19 -28.59 -52.25
C TYR A 115 -36.27 -27.13 -52.73
N GLY A 116 -37.41 -26.45 -52.55
CA GLY A 116 -37.62 -25.08 -53.02
C GLY A 116 -36.63 -24.05 -52.45
N ASP A 117 -36.09 -24.28 -51.26
CA ASP A 117 -35.05 -23.43 -50.63
C ASP A 117 -33.63 -23.95 -50.88
N ALA A 118 -33.47 -25.00 -51.68
CA ALA A 118 -32.16 -25.58 -51.97
C ALA A 118 -31.52 -24.92 -53.21
N LEU A 119 -30.26 -24.52 -53.09
CA LEU A 119 -29.47 -23.96 -54.18
C LEU A 119 -28.47 -25.01 -54.71
N LEU A 120 -28.42 -25.19 -56.03
CA LEU A 120 -27.38 -26.01 -56.65
C LEU A 120 -26.08 -25.19 -56.81
N ILE A 121 -25.04 -25.58 -56.08
CA ILE A 121 -23.74 -24.90 -56.10
C ILE A 121 -22.71 -25.75 -56.86
N SER A 122 -21.91 -25.11 -57.72
CA SER A 122 -20.77 -25.78 -58.36
C SER A 122 -19.71 -26.17 -57.33
N ARG A 123 -19.33 -27.45 -57.34
CA ARG A 123 -18.27 -27.98 -56.47
C ARG A 123 -16.95 -27.24 -56.61
N GLU A 124 -16.58 -26.86 -57.83
CA GLU A 124 -15.33 -26.15 -58.12
C GLU A 124 -15.24 -24.86 -57.29
N ARG A 125 -16.35 -24.11 -57.19
CA ARG A 125 -16.39 -22.86 -56.45
C ARG A 125 -16.22 -23.06 -54.94
N VAL A 126 -16.79 -24.13 -54.40
CA VAL A 126 -16.66 -24.50 -52.99
C VAL A 126 -15.22 -24.93 -52.68
N GLU A 127 -14.61 -25.71 -53.56
CA GLU A 127 -13.22 -26.14 -53.41
C GLU A 127 -12.24 -24.96 -53.50
N GLU A 128 -12.43 -24.05 -54.46
CA GLU A 128 -11.67 -22.79 -54.54
C GLU A 128 -11.75 -22.01 -53.22
N LEU A 129 -12.96 -21.82 -52.68
CA LEU A 129 -13.15 -21.10 -51.42
C LEU A 129 -12.45 -21.82 -50.26
N ASN A 130 -12.54 -23.15 -50.19
CA ASN A 130 -11.88 -23.95 -49.17
C ASN A 130 -10.36 -23.83 -49.25
N THR A 131 -9.78 -23.85 -50.45
CA THR A 131 -8.34 -23.60 -50.61
C THR A 131 -7.96 -22.20 -50.14
N HIS A 132 -8.78 -21.20 -50.43
CA HIS A 132 -8.57 -19.83 -49.95
C HIS A 132 -8.64 -19.75 -48.42
N ILE A 133 -9.63 -20.40 -47.80
CA ILE A 133 -9.77 -20.47 -46.33
C ILE A 133 -8.52 -21.12 -45.70
N ILE A 134 -8.03 -22.22 -46.27
CA ILE A 134 -6.83 -22.91 -45.78
C ILE A 134 -5.59 -22.01 -45.89
N THR A 135 -5.41 -21.32 -47.02
CA THR A 135 -4.27 -20.40 -47.20
C THR A 135 -4.31 -19.22 -46.21
N LEU A 136 -5.48 -18.62 -45.98
CA LEU A 136 -5.68 -17.58 -44.99
C LEU A 136 -5.43 -18.10 -43.57
N GLY A 137 -5.92 -19.31 -43.25
CA GLY A 137 -5.65 -20.00 -42.00
C GLY A 137 -4.15 -20.21 -41.76
N GLY A 138 -3.43 -20.68 -42.79
CA GLY A 138 -1.98 -20.84 -42.76
C GLY A 138 -1.24 -19.51 -42.53
N SER A 139 -1.68 -18.44 -43.20
CA SER A 139 -1.13 -17.09 -43.00
C SER A 139 -1.34 -16.61 -41.55
N LYS A 140 -2.55 -16.80 -40.99
CA LYS A 140 -2.86 -16.45 -39.60
C LYS A 140 -1.95 -17.19 -38.62
N VAL A 141 -1.76 -18.49 -38.80
CA VAL A 141 -0.86 -19.30 -37.96
C VAL A 141 0.60 -18.84 -38.09
N ALA A 142 1.07 -18.54 -39.32
CA ALA A 142 2.41 -18.00 -39.55
C ALA A 142 2.61 -16.65 -38.83
N HIS A 143 1.62 -15.77 -38.87
CA HIS A 143 1.63 -14.52 -38.12
C HIS A 143 1.66 -14.73 -36.60
N MET A 144 0.87 -15.67 -36.08
CA MET A 144 0.90 -16.04 -34.66
C MET A 144 2.28 -16.57 -34.24
N LEU A 145 2.91 -17.39 -35.08
CA LEU A 145 4.24 -17.94 -34.82
C LEU A 145 5.31 -16.84 -34.81
N LYS A 146 5.25 -15.90 -35.76
CA LYS A 146 6.12 -14.71 -35.77
C LYS A 146 5.93 -13.86 -34.50
N ASN A 147 4.69 -13.65 -34.06
CA ASN A 147 4.41 -12.90 -32.82
C ASN A 147 4.95 -13.62 -31.58
N LYS A 148 4.79 -14.95 -31.50
CA LYS A 148 5.39 -15.77 -30.44
C LYS A 148 6.91 -15.60 -30.39
N GLU A 149 7.57 -15.69 -31.54
CA GLU A 149 9.03 -15.56 -31.61
C GLU A 149 9.49 -14.14 -31.26
N PHE A 150 8.76 -13.12 -31.68
CA PHE A 150 9.00 -11.73 -31.29
C PHE A 150 8.92 -11.56 -29.77
N LYS A 151 7.86 -12.08 -29.14
CA LYS A 151 7.70 -12.04 -27.67
C LYS A 151 8.83 -12.78 -26.95
N LYS A 152 9.22 -13.96 -27.45
CA LYS A 152 10.34 -14.72 -26.88
C LYS A 152 11.64 -13.91 -26.91
N ARG A 153 11.94 -13.26 -28.04
CA ARG A 153 13.10 -12.38 -28.18
C ARG A 153 13.03 -11.18 -27.24
N PHE A 154 11.85 -10.57 -27.12
CA PHE A 154 11.63 -9.45 -26.22
C PHE A 154 11.88 -9.84 -24.75
N TYR A 155 11.33 -10.96 -24.29
CA TYR A 155 11.58 -11.45 -22.93
C TYR A 155 13.05 -11.79 -22.68
N HIS A 156 13.75 -12.34 -23.68
CA HIS A 156 15.17 -12.59 -23.56
C HIS A 156 15.95 -11.28 -23.41
N LEU A 157 15.64 -10.27 -24.22
CA LEU A 157 16.27 -8.96 -24.15
C LEU A 157 15.98 -8.24 -22.81
N GLU A 158 14.75 -8.35 -22.29
CA GLU A 158 14.42 -7.83 -20.96
C GLU A 158 15.23 -8.52 -19.85
N TRP A 159 15.42 -9.84 -19.97
CA TRP A 159 16.24 -10.59 -19.02
C TRP A 159 17.72 -10.17 -19.10
N GLU A 160 18.28 -10.00 -20.30
CA GLU A 160 19.63 -9.48 -20.48
C GLU A 160 19.79 -8.07 -19.89
N LEU A 161 18.80 -7.20 -20.11
CA LEU A 161 18.79 -5.86 -19.52
C LEU A 161 18.80 -5.92 -17.99
N ARG A 162 17.97 -6.78 -17.37
CA ARG A 162 17.95 -6.97 -15.92
C ARG A 162 19.28 -7.50 -15.41
N GLN A 163 19.90 -8.45 -16.10
CA GLN A 163 21.22 -8.96 -15.74
C GLN A 163 22.27 -7.85 -15.78
N MET A 164 22.27 -7.03 -16.83
CA MET A 164 23.21 -5.91 -16.96
C MET A 164 23.00 -4.85 -15.89
N LEU A 165 21.74 -4.56 -15.50
CA LEU A 165 21.43 -3.65 -14.40
C LEU A 165 21.93 -4.20 -13.06
N MET A 166 21.73 -5.48 -12.77
CA MET A 166 22.26 -6.11 -11.54
C MET A 166 23.79 -6.05 -11.51
N HIS A 167 24.46 -6.34 -12.63
CA HIS A 167 25.91 -6.20 -12.72
C HIS A 167 26.37 -4.75 -12.52
N TYR A 168 25.63 -3.77 -13.05
CA TYR A 168 25.91 -2.37 -12.82
C TYR A 168 25.77 -1.98 -11.34
N GLU A 169 24.72 -2.45 -10.66
CA GLU A 169 24.51 -2.24 -9.22
C GLU A 169 25.62 -2.88 -8.38
N ASP A 170 26.04 -4.10 -8.71
CA ASP A 170 27.18 -4.76 -8.06
C ASP A 170 28.48 -3.96 -8.21
N LEU A 171 28.73 -3.42 -9.41
CA LEU A 171 29.91 -2.58 -9.66
C LEU A 171 29.83 -1.25 -8.90
N GLN A 172 28.65 -0.63 -8.84
CA GLN A 172 28.39 0.56 -8.02
C GLN A 172 28.64 0.28 -6.54
N ALA A 173 28.17 -0.85 -6.02
CA ALA A 173 28.39 -1.27 -4.64
C ALA A 173 29.89 -1.48 -4.35
N LYS A 174 30.60 -2.23 -5.19
CA LYS A 174 32.06 -2.42 -5.08
C LYS A 174 32.80 -1.08 -5.11
N LEU A 175 32.39 -0.16 -5.97
CA LEU A 175 32.97 1.18 -6.05
C LEU A 175 32.68 2.00 -4.79
N ALA A 176 31.47 1.90 -4.22
CA ALA A 176 31.14 2.53 -2.95
C ALA A 176 31.96 1.95 -1.79
N ASP A 177 32.18 0.64 -1.78
CA ASP A 177 33.01 -0.03 -0.78
C ASP A 177 34.47 0.43 -0.88
N ILE A 178 35.03 0.50 -2.10
CA ILE A 178 36.37 1.05 -2.32
C ILE A 178 36.46 2.51 -1.85
N ARG A 179 35.44 3.33 -2.13
CA ARG A 179 35.40 4.74 -1.69
C ARG A 179 35.29 4.88 -0.17
N LYS A 180 34.56 3.98 0.50
CA LYS A 180 34.42 3.95 1.96
C LYS A 180 35.61 3.28 2.66
N PHE A 181 36.43 2.53 1.92
CA PHE A 181 37.59 1.84 2.46
C PHE A 181 38.65 2.84 2.89
N ASN A 182 38.76 3.02 4.21
CA ASN A 182 39.82 3.82 4.80
C ASN A 182 41.05 2.94 5.03
N ILE A 183 42.20 3.36 4.52
CA ILE A 183 43.46 2.65 4.73
C ILE A 183 43.88 2.82 6.20
N THR A 184 43.72 1.77 6.99
CA THR A 184 44.21 1.73 8.37
C THR A 184 45.71 1.40 8.40
N ARG A 185 46.37 1.67 9.53
CA ARG A 185 47.80 1.38 9.70
C ARG A 185 48.15 -0.11 9.52
N GLU A 186 47.23 -1.01 9.87
CA GLU A 186 47.42 -2.45 9.68
C GLU A 186 47.39 -2.84 8.21
N VAL A 187 46.44 -2.30 7.44
CA VAL A 187 46.37 -2.50 5.99
C VAL A 187 47.61 -1.93 5.31
N GLN A 188 48.12 -0.77 5.75
CA GLN A 188 49.36 -0.22 5.23
C GLN A 188 50.57 -1.13 5.51
N LYS A 189 50.68 -1.70 6.72
CA LYS A 189 51.74 -2.68 7.05
C LYS A 189 51.63 -3.96 6.22
N TYR A 190 50.41 -4.43 5.98
CA TYR A 190 50.13 -5.57 5.10
C TYR A 190 50.60 -5.30 3.67
N LEU A 191 50.26 -4.13 3.11
CA LEU A 191 50.65 -3.76 1.74
C LEU A 191 52.17 -3.50 1.58
N GLN A 192 52.85 -3.05 2.64
CA GLN A 192 54.30 -2.77 2.60
C GLN A 192 55.18 -4.01 2.78
N THR A 193 54.65 -5.07 3.38
CA THR A 193 55.42 -6.26 3.77
C THR A 193 55.01 -7.43 2.88
N ASN A 194 55.92 -7.97 2.06
CA ASN A 194 55.62 -9.10 1.18
C ASN A 194 55.20 -10.38 1.93
N ASP A 195 55.63 -10.55 3.17
CA ASP A 195 55.24 -11.66 4.06
C ASP A 195 54.72 -11.10 5.40
N TYR A 196 53.51 -10.55 5.35
CA TYR A 196 52.85 -10.01 6.54
C TYR A 196 52.53 -11.12 7.56
N ASP A 197 52.11 -12.28 7.09
CA ASP A 197 51.76 -13.42 7.95
C ASP A 197 53.00 -13.93 8.69
N GLY A 198 54.15 -14.00 8.04
CA GLY A 198 55.43 -14.30 8.69
C GLY A 198 55.82 -13.27 9.76
N LEU A 199 55.63 -11.97 9.48
CA LEU A 199 55.90 -10.90 10.45
C LEU A 199 54.99 -10.99 11.68
N ILE A 200 53.70 -11.22 11.49
CA ILE A 200 52.72 -11.37 12.58
C ILE A 200 53.05 -12.62 13.39
N ASN A 201 53.34 -13.75 12.75
CA ASN A 201 53.72 -14.99 13.44
C ASN A 201 55.00 -14.81 14.25
N ALA A 202 56.01 -14.09 13.75
CA ALA A 202 57.20 -13.76 14.51
C ALA A 202 56.89 -12.86 15.73
N GLN A 203 56.00 -11.87 15.57
CA GLN A 203 55.53 -11.04 16.68
C GLN A 203 54.75 -11.86 17.72
N ILE A 204 53.89 -12.78 17.29
CA ILE A 204 53.17 -13.70 18.18
C ILE A 204 54.17 -14.55 18.97
N VAL A 205 55.15 -15.17 18.31
CA VAL A 205 56.16 -16.00 18.97
C VAL A 205 56.98 -15.19 19.98
N THR A 206 57.39 -13.97 19.66
CA THR A 206 58.14 -13.11 20.60
C THR A 206 57.29 -12.68 21.81
N ILE A 207 56.01 -12.39 21.60
CA ILE A 207 55.07 -12.08 22.69
C ILE A 207 54.87 -13.32 23.57
N GLU A 208 54.67 -14.50 22.99
CA GLU A 208 54.54 -15.76 23.71
C GLU A 208 55.78 -16.08 24.55
N GLN A 209 56.97 -15.89 23.99
CA GLN A 209 58.24 -16.04 24.72
C GLN A 209 58.32 -15.06 25.90
N THR A 210 57.92 -13.81 25.70
CA THR A 210 57.89 -12.77 26.75
C THR A 210 56.90 -13.13 27.86
N ILE A 211 55.70 -13.58 27.50
CA ILE A 211 54.68 -14.05 28.44
C ILE A 211 55.20 -15.24 29.26
N ASN A 212 55.86 -16.20 28.60
CA ASN A 212 56.44 -17.36 29.28
C ASN A 212 57.56 -16.96 30.25
N LEU A 213 58.43 -16.02 29.87
CA LEU A 213 59.44 -15.46 30.76
C LEU A 213 58.78 -14.77 31.98
N MET A 214 57.76 -13.94 31.75
CA MET A 214 56.99 -13.30 32.82
C MET A 214 56.33 -14.32 33.76
N ARG A 215 55.79 -15.42 33.22
CA ARG A 215 55.23 -16.52 34.03
C ARG A 215 56.30 -17.19 34.88
N GLN A 216 57.49 -17.45 34.34
CA GLN A 216 58.59 -18.06 35.09
C GLN A 216 59.15 -17.13 36.18
N THR A 217 59.33 -15.84 35.88
CA THR A 217 59.79 -14.86 36.87
C THR A 217 58.75 -14.68 37.98
N HIS A 218 57.47 -14.62 37.62
CA HIS A 218 56.37 -14.60 38.58
C HIS A 218 56.37 -15.85 39.48
N ALA A 219 56.51 -17.05 38.90
CA ALA A 219 56.60 -18.30 39.65
C ALA A 219 57.79 -18.32 40.64
N ARG A 220 58.97 -17.87 40.20
CA ARG A 220 60.16 -17.73 41.07
C ARG A 220 59.91 -16.75 42.22
N THR A 221 59.29 -15.61 41.92
CA THR A 221 58.93 -14.60 42.91
C THR A 221 57.93 -15.14 43.93
N MET A 222 56.92 -15.89 43.48
CA MET A 222 55.96 -16.54 44.36
C MET A 222 56.60 -17.62 45.24
N ALA A 223 57.53 -18.40 44.69
CA ALA A 223 58.31 -19.36 45.48
C ALA A 223 59.17 -18.67 46.55
N GLN A 224 59.81 -17.54 46.24
CA GLN A 224 60.56 -16.73 47.21
C GLN A 224 59.64 -16.16 48.30
N LYS A 225 58.50 -15.58 47.93
CA LYS A 225 57.49 -15.08 48.87
C LYS A 225 56.98 -16.21 49.78
N SER A 226 56.70 -17.38 49.23
CA SER A 226 56.27 -18.56 49.99
C SER A 226 57.35 -19.05 50.97
N LYS A 227 58.62 -19.14 50.55
CA LYS A 227 59.74 -19.46 51.44
C LYS A 227 59.90 -18.42 52.56
N ARG A 228 59.77 -17.13 52.25
CA ARG A 228 59.82 -16.05 53.24
C ARG A 228 58.67 -16.15 54.23
N LEU A 229 57.45 -16.43 53.76
CA LEU A 229 56.29 -16.65 54.61
C LEU A 229 56.48 -17.86 55.52
N ARG A 230 57.06 -18.96 55.02
CA ARG A 230 57.39 -20.14 55.83
C ARG A 230 58.40 -19.80 56.93
N ARG A 231 59.44 -19.02 56.63
CA ARG A 231 60.42 -18.55 57.63
C ARG A 231 59.76 -17.71 58.71
N TYR A 232 58.92 -16.74 58.34
CA TYR A 232 58.17 -15.94 59.31
C TYR A 232 57.23 -16.78 60.17
N LYS A 233 56.52 -17.75 59.57
CA LYS A 233 55.68 -18.69 60.33
C LYS A 233 56.50 -19.46 61.36
N VAL A 234 57.65 -20.02 60.97
CA VAL A 234 58.52 -20.77 61.90
C VAL A 234 59.05 -19.86 63.00
N GLN A 235 59.56 -18.67 62.67
CA GLN A 235 60.03 -17.70 63.67
C GLN A 235 58.93 -17.29 64.64
N GLN A 236 57.72 -17.06 64.14
CA GLN A 236 56.56 -16.73 64.98
C GLN A 236 56.19 -17.90 65.90
N THR A 237 56.20 -19.15 65.39
CA THR A 237 55.94 -20.32 66.24
C THR A 237 57.02 -20.53 67.31
N GLU A 238 58.29 -20.29 66.98
CA GLU A 238 59.38 -20.41 67.96
C GLU A 238 59.34 -19.29 69.01
N LYS A 239 59.03 -18.05 68.60
CA LYS A 239 58.80 -16.94 69.53
C LYS A 239 57.63 -17.23 70.48
N LEU A 240 56.50 -17.72 69.95
CA LEU A 240 55.35 -18.12 70.75
C LEU A 240 55.65 -19.28 71.71
N LYS A 241 56.48 -20.26 71.30
CA LYS A 241 56.95 -21.33 72.19
C LYS A 241 57.83 -20.78 73.31
N ALA A 242 58.77 -19.88 73.00
CA ALA A 242 59.62 -19.24 74.00
C ALA A 242 58.81 -18.42 75.01
N GLU A 243 57.86 -17.62 74.54
CA GLU A 243 56.93 -16.87 75.40
C GLU A 243 56.06 -17.81 76.26
N ASN A 244 55.56 -18.92 75.70
CA ASN A 244 54.83 -19.93 76.46
C ASN A 244 55.70 -20.60 77.53
N ASN A 245 56.95 -20.93 77.20
CA ASN A 245 57.88 -21.53 78.17
C ASN A 245 58.25 -20.56 79.29
N ALA A 246 58.50 -19.28 78.98
CA ALA A 246 58.73 -18.24 79.98
C ALA A 246 57.54 -18.10 80.92
N ARG A 247 56.31 -17.96 80.38
CA ARG A 247 55.08 -17.92 81.19
C ARG A 247 54.86 -19.19 82.02
N LYS A 248 55.33 -20.34 81.54
CA LYS A 248 55.26 -21.61 82.28
C LYS A 248 56.23 -21.62 83.47
N ILE A 249 57.41 -21.05 83.32
CA ILE A 249 58.37 -20.85 84.42
C ILE A 249 57.81 -19.84 85.43
N ASP A 250 57.29 -18.70 84.97
CA ASP A 250 56.66 -17.70 85.85
C ASP A 250 55.50 -18.32 86.67
N LEU A 251 54.68 -19.17 86.04
CA LEU A 251 53.62 -19.91 86.73
C LEU A 251 54.17 -20.88 87.78
N GLN A 252 55.30 -21.53 87.52
CA GLN A 252 55.95 -22.42 88.48
C GLN A 252 56.52 -21.63 89.67
N GLU A 253 57.21 -20.51 89.43
CA GLU A 253 57.72 -19.64 90.49
C GLU A 253 56.59 -19.04 91.33
N LEU A 254 55.51 -18.58 90.70
CA LEU A 254 54.33 -18.10 91.41
C LEU A 254 53.69 -19.21 92.25
N ASN A 255 53.68 -20.45 91.76
CA ASN A 255 53.17 -21.59 92.51
C ASN A 255 54.06 -21.93 93.72
N VAL A 256 55.39 -21.83 93.57
CA VAL A 256 56.34 -21.95 94.70
C VAL A 256 56.10 -20.83 95.71
N SER A 257 55.98 -19.58 95.28
CA SER A 257 55.67 -18.45 96.17
C SER A 257 54.30 -18.59 96.85
N LEU A 258 53.30 -19.13 96.15
CA LEU A 258 52.01 -19.49 96.75
C LEU A 258 52.15 -20.61 97.79
N HIS A 259 52.97 -21.61 97.51
CA HIS A 259 53.26 -22.68 98.47
C HIS A 259 54.06 -22.16 99.68
N GLU A 260 55.02 -21.27 99.48
CA GLU A 260 55.77 -20.61 100.55
C GLU A 260 54.88 -19.68 101.39
N THR A 261 54.03 -18.87 100.77
CA THR A 261 53.07 -18.02 101.50
C THR A 261 52.01 -18.85 102.22
N ARG A 262 51.54 -19.96 101.63
CA ARG A 262 50.66 -20.93 102.30
C ARG A 262 51.38 -21.64 103.45
N PHE A 263 52.66 -21.98 103.27
CA PHE A 263 53.49 -22.59 104.30
C PHE A 263 53.78 -21.62 105.45
N ILE A 264 54.12 -20.35 105.17
CA ILE A 264 54.29 -19.29 106.17
C ILE A 264 52.96 -19.00 106.90
N HIS A 265 51.83 -19.02 106.18
CA HIS A 265 50.50 -18.89 106.78
C HIS A 265 50.17 -20.06 107.70
N ASP A 266 50.47 -21.30 107.29
CA ASP A 266 50.24 -22.50 108.10
C ASP A 266 51.23 -22.59 109.28
N GLN A 267 52.46 -22.09 109.15
CA GLN A 267 53.50 -22.09 110.19
C GLN A 267 53.29 -20.97 111.24
N ASN A 268 52.79 -19.80 110.83
CA ASN A 268 52.34 -18.74 111.76
C ASN A 268 51.07 -19.10 112.54
N ARG A 269 50.39 -20.20 112.19
CA ARG A 269 49.26 -20.75 112.96
C ARG A 269 49.71 -21.54 114.20
N CYS A 270 51.00 -21.84 114.33
CA CYS A 270 51.53 -22.77 115.35
C CYS A 270 52.23 -22.11 116.55
N THR A 271 52.32 -20.78 116.64
CA THR A 271 52.84 -20.07 117.82
C THR A 271 51.83 -19.06 118.35
N GLY A 272 51.01 -19.54 119.29
CA GLY A 272 50.35 -18.78 120.36
C GLY A 272 49.88 -17.35 120.08
N THR A 273 48.61 -17.21 119.71
CA THR A 273 47.61 -16.50 120.55
C THR A 273 46.23 -16.68 119.92
N GLN A 274 45.39 -17.45 120.60
CA GLN A 274 43.96 -17.41 120.42
C GLN A 274 43.48 -16.05 120.93
N HIS A 275 43.16 -15.14 120.01
CA HIS A 275 42.34 -13.98 120.33
C HIS A 275 41.30 -13.75 119.24
N THR A 276 40.07 -14.12 119.61
CA THR A 276 38.77 -13.57 119.21
C THR A 276 38.58 -13.21 117.74
N GLU A 277 37.69 -13.97 117.11
CA GLU A 277 37.02 -13.68 115.84
C GLU A 277 36.43 -12.26 115.82
N GLY A 278 37.27 -11.29 115.45
CA GLY A 278 36.82 -10.01 114.93
C GLY A 278 36.36 -10.24 113.49
N THR A 279 35.12 -9.86 113.19
CA THR A 279 34.51 -9.85 111.85
C THR A 279 35.54 -9.53 110.75
N PRO A 280 35.69 -10.35 109.70
CA PRO A 280 36.78 -10.22 108.75
C PRO A 280 36.75 -8.85 108.08
N ARG A 281 37.91 -8.18 108.03
CA ARG A 281 38.14 -6.85 107.43
C ARG A 281 37.52 -6.70 106.03
N TYR A 282 37.39 -7.81 105.29
CA TYR A 282 36.69 -7.87 104.01
C TYR A 282 35.19 -7.55 104.08
N LYS A 283 34.47 -7.95 105.14
CA LYS A 283 33.06 -7.56 105.34
C LYS A 283 32.93 -6.06 105.59
N LEU A 284 33.86 -5.44 106.33
CA LEU A 284 33.88 -3.98 106.54
C LEU A 284 34.21 -3.23 105.24
N LEU A 285 35.13 -3.77 104.42
CA LEU A 285 35.49 -3.24 103.09
C LEU A 285 34.32 -3.36 102.09
N LEU A 286 33.60 -4.48 102.10
CA LEU A 286 32.37 -4.66 101.32
C LEU A 286 31.28 -3.68 101.77
N GLN A 287 31.12 -3.48 103.08
CA GLN A 287 30.15 -2.53 103.62
C GLN A 287 30.52 -1.08 103.23
N GLN A 288 31.81 -0.73 103.28
CA GLN A 288 32.31 0.56 102.82
C GLN A 288 32.11 0.76 101.32
N GLN A 289 32.42 -0.23 100.47
CA GLN A 289 32.21 -0.16 99.02
C GLN A 289 30.72 -0.06 98.67
N ARG A 290 29.85 -0.77 99.39
CA ARG A 290 28.39 -0.69 99.22
C ARG A 290 27.85 0.67 99.64
N LEU A 291 28.32 1.23 100.75
CA LEU A 291 28.00 2.59 101.17
C LEU A 291 28.50 3.63 100.16
N MET A 292 29.68 3.43 99.57
CA MET A 292 30.24 4.32 98.54
C MET A 292 29.46 4.25 97.22
N GLN A 293 28.99 3.07 96.82
CA GLN A 293 28.12 2.91 95.66
C GLN A 293 26.76 3.59 95.89
N MET A 294 26.13 3.38 97.06
CA MET A 294 24.88 4.06 97.40
C MET A 294 25.06 5.59 97.45
N ALA A 295 26.16 6.09 98.02
CA ALA A 295 26.45 7.53 98.04
C ALA A 295 26.65 8.09 96.62
N ASN A 296 27.29 7.35 95.72
CA ASN A 296 27.46 7.75 94.33
C ASN A 296 26.15 7.71 93.53
N GLU A 297 25.27 6.74 93.79
CA GLU A 297 23.93 6.68 93.20
C GLU A 297 23.05 7.83 93.69
N GLN A 298 23.02 8.11 95.00
CA GLN A 298 22.33 9.27 95.57
C GLN A 298 22.88 10.60 95.02
N ALA A 299 24.20 10.71 94.81
CA ALA A 299 24.79 11.89 94.19
C ALA A 299 24.37 12.06 92.71
N ARG A 300 24.20 10.96 91.96
CA ARG A 300 23.66 11.02 90.60
C ARG A 300 22.19 11.42 90.59
N GLU A 301 21.38 10.87 91.50
CA GLU A 301 19.96 11.23 91.64
C GLU A 301 19.81 12.70 92.03
N LEU A 302 20.58 13.20 92.99
CA LEU A 302 20.59 14.63 93.34
C LEU A 302 21.03 15.52 92.17
N LYS A 303 21.98 15.05 91.35
CA LYS A 303 22.42 15.78 90.15
C LYS A 303 21.32 15.78 89.07
N ALA A 304 20.60 14.66 88.91
CA ALA A 304 19.44 14.55 88.03
C ALA A 304 18.30 15.48 88.50
N ILE A 305 17.93 15.44 89.78
CA ILE A 305 16.90 16.33 90.35
C ILE A 305 17.30 17.81 90.23
N ARG A 306 18.57 18.16 90.46
CA ARG A 306 19.06 19.54 90.24
C ARG A 306 19.00 19.94 88.76
N ALA A 307 19.26 19.02 87.84
CA ALA A 307 19.08 19.26 86.40
C ALA A 307 17.60 19.42 86.04
N GLU A 308 16.70 18.64 86.64
CA GLU A 308 15.24 18.79 86.54
C GLU A 308 14.78 20.17 87.05
N ILE A 309 15.28 20.62 88.22
CA ILE A 309 14.96 21.94 88.79
C ILE A 309 15.50 23.06 87.90
N MET A 310 16.70 22.93 87.33
CA MET A 310 17.22 23.91 86.36
C MET A 310 16.39 23.93 85.08
N ARG A 311 15.92 22.78 84.59
CA ARG A 311 14.99 22.67 83.46
C ARG A 311 13.63 23.31 83.75
N ILE A 312 13.10 23.11 84.96
CA ILE A 312 11.82 23.69 85.41
C ILE A 312 11.97 25.20 85.62
N LYS A 313 13.12 25.70 86.12
CA LYS A 313 13.42 27.14 86.22
C LYS A 313 13.63 27.81 84.86
N ALA A 314 14.18 27.12 83.87
CA ALA A 314 14.33 27.65 82.52
C ALA A 314 13.00 27.76 81.74
N ASN A 315 11.95 27.06 82.20
CA ASN A 315 10.69 26.92 81.46
C ASN A 315 9.46 27.45 82.22
N ARG A 316 9.64 28.32 83.22
CA ARG A 316 8.52 29.05 83.85
C ARG A 316 8.81 30.55 84.03
N PRO A 317 7.88 31.42 83.59
CA PRO A 317 8.01 32.88 83.68
C PRO A 317 7.68 33.41 85.09
N ASN A 318 8.30 34.54 85.42
CA ASN A 318 8.14 35.44 86.58
C ASN A 318 6.88 35.27 87.45
N SER A 319 7.06 35.28 88.78
CA SER A 319 6.17 35.97 89.75
C SER A 319 6.60 35.72 91.21
N ILE A 320 7.37 36.62 91.85
CA ILE A 320 7.07 37.68 92.87
C ILE A 320 7.06 37.17 94.36
N PRO A 321 7.01 38.05 95.38
CA PRO A 321 8.08 38.29 96.35
C PRO A 321 7.71 37.79 97.77
N TYR A 322 8.66 37.90 98.70
CA TYR A 322 8.58 38.38 100.09
C TYR A 322 9.79 37.89 100.87
#